data_AF-A0A8B6GEF1-F1
#
_entry.id   AF-A0A8B6GEF1-F1
#
_cell.length_a   1.000
_cell.length_b   1.000
_cell.length_c   1.000
_cell.angle_alpha   90.00
_cell.angle_beta   90.00
_cell.angle_gamma   90.00
#
_symmetry.space_group_name_H-M   'P 1'
#
loop_
_entity.id
_entity.type
_entity.pdbx_description
1 polymer ?
#
loop_
_entity_poly.entity_id
_entity_poly.type
_entity_poly.pdbx_seq_one_letter_code
_entity_poly.pdbx_strand_id
1 'polypeptide(L)'
;MLPIMHRKSSLPATKMAELSAKKLPRDRKANFTSIEANLISSRVTHELELWKGGFSPEVTNQKKNELWKVITEEVNALGVCMRSETEVRSKYRNM
;
A
#
# COMPACT_ATOMS: atom_id res chain seq x y z
N MET A 1 26.05 5.29 68.34
CA MET A 1 26.52 4.22 67.43
C MET A 1 25.90 4.45 66.06
N LEU A 2 26.74 4.66 65.03
CA LEU A 2 26.40 4.75 63.60
C LEU A 2 26.02 3.36 63.03
N PRO A 3 25.56 3.23 61.76
CA PRO A 3 24.22 3.45 61.19
C PRO A 3 23.77 2.12 60.51
N ILE A 4 23.11 2.11 59.32
CA ILE A 4 22.77 0.96 58.42
C ILE A 4 21.25 0.66 58.43
N MET A 5 20.45 0.66 57.35
CA MET A 5 20.65 0.56 55.89
C MET A 5 19.72 1.56 55.16
N HIS A 6 20.21 2.22 54.12
CA HIS A 6 19.36 2.76 53.05
C HIS A 6 18.87 1.60 52.18
N ARG A 7 17.55 1.42 52.00
CA ARG A 7 17.02 0.57 50.92
C ARG A 7 16.43 1.45 49.83
N LYS A 8 17.23 1.64 48.79
CA LYS A 8 16.86 2.23 47.49
C LYS A 8 15.60 1.55 46.95
N SER A 9 14.50 2.27 46.81
CA SER A 9 13.42 1.90 45.87
C SER A 9 13.77 2.48 44.49
N SER A 10 14.80 1.91 43.86
CA SER A 10 14.97 2.06 42.42
C SER A 10 13.85 1.27 41.77
N LEU A 11 12.90 1.97 41.14
CA LEU A 11 11.94 1.34 40.26
C LEU A 11 12.71 0.53 39.19
N PRO A 12 12.32 -0.73 38.90
CA PRO A 12 13.00 -1.52 37.89
C PRO A 12 12.77 -0.90 36.51
N ALA A 13 13.86 -0.70 35.76
CA ALA A 13 13.87 -0.16 34.40
C ALA A 13 12.99 -0.95 33.39
N THR A 14 12.48 -2.11 33.80
CA THR A 14 11.56 -2.95 33.05
C THR A 14 10.18 -2.31 32.85
N LYS A 15 9.74 -1.40 33.74
CA LYS A 15 8.42 -0.75 33.63
C LYS A 15 8.37 0.36 32.56
N MET A 16 9.53 0.84 32.10
CA MET A 16 9.64 1.87 31.05
C MET A 16 9.68 1.28 29.63
N ALA A 17 10.03 0.01 29.49
CA ALA A 17 10.09 -0.68 28.20
C ALA A 17 8.70 -1.11 27.67
N GLU A 18 7.72 -1.31 28.56
CA GLU A 18 6.40 -1.83 28.20
C GLU A 18 5.45 -0.77 27.64
N LEU A 19 5.76 0.53 27.77
CA LEU A 19 4.97 1.62 27.19
C LEU A 19 5.40 2.01 25.76
N SER A 20 6.52 1.47 25.25
CA SER A 20 7.06 1.82 23.93
C SER A 20 6.72 0.83 22.81
N ALA A 21 5.84 -0.15 23.07
CA ALA A 21 5.36 -1.11 22.06
C ALA A 21 3.92 -0.84 21.60
N LYS A 22 3.36 0.34 21.89
CA LYS A 22 2.19 0.82 21.13
C LYS A 22 2.66 1.14 19.72
N LYS A 23 2.61 0.14 18.82
CA LYS A 23 2.54 0.41 17.38
C LYS A 23 1.44 1.44 17.21
N LEU A 24 1.82 2.66 16.82
CA LEU A 24 0.87 3.63 16.31
C LEU A 24 -0.02 2.88 15.29
N PRO A 25 -1.35 3.10 15.29
CA PRO A 25 -2.20 2.55 14.25
C PRO A 25 -1.50 2.89 12.93
N ARG A 26 -1.09 1.86 12.17
CA ARG A 26 -0.60 2.11 10.82
C ARG A 26 -1.71 2.89 10.16
N ASP A 27 -1.42 4.09 9.67
CA ASP A 27 -2.36 4.83 8.83
C ASP A 27 -2.62 3.94 7.62
N ARG A 28 -3.69 3.15 7.72
CA ARG A 28 -4.07 2.22 6.66
C ARG A 28 -4.72 3.10 5.61
N LYS A 29 -4.09 3.16 4.44
CA LYS A 29 -4.73 3.72 3.25
C LYS A 29 -6.13 3.11 3.12
N ALA A 30 -7.12 3.95 2.80
CA ALA A 30 -8.48 3.52 2.55
C ALA A 30 -8.49 2.39 1.51
N ASN A 31 -9.32 1.36 1.71
CA ASN A 31 -9.41 0.26 0.75
C ASN A 31 -9.87 0.76 -0.62
N PHE A 32 -9.51 0.02 -1.68
CA PHE A 32 -10.08 0.26 -3.00
C PHE A 32 -11.59 0.05 -2.95
N THR A 33 -12.32 1.04 -3.41
CA THR A 33 -13.76 1.00 -3.64
C THR A 33 -14.09 0.06 -4.79
N SER A 34 -15.34 -0.39 -4.86
CA SER A 34 -15.83 -1.22 -5.97
C SER A 34 -15.72 -0.50 -7.32
N ILE A 35 -15.86 0.83 -7.33
CA ILE A 35 -15.74 1.65 -8.55
C ILE A 35 -14.30 1.63 -9.06
N GLU A 36 -13.32 1.89 -8.19
CA GLU A 36 -11.90 1.82 -8.56
C GLU A 36 -11.51 0.41 -9.02
N ALA A 37 -12.01 -0.63 -8.35
CA ALA A 37 -11.74 -2.01 -8.74
C ALA A 37 -12.29 -2.36 -10.14
N ASN A 38 -13.52 -1.94 -10.43
CA ASN A 38 -14.14 -2.15 -11.75
C ASN A 38 -13.45 -1.36 -12.86
N LEU A 39 -12.99 -0.13 -12.58
CA LEU A 39 -12.21 0.65 -13.53
C LEU A 39 -10.93 -0.08 -13.91
N ILE A 40 -10.17 -0.56 -12.92
CA ILE A 40 -8.92 -1.30 -13.14
C ILE A 40 -9.19 -2.55 -13.98
N SER A 41 -10.19 -3.36 -13.61
CA SER A 41 -10.47 -4.62 -14.32
C SER A 41 -10.94 -4.39 -15.75
N SER A 42 -11.85 -3.44 -15.97
CA SER A 42 -12.39 -3.11 -17.29
C SER A 42 -11.30 -2.61 -18.23
N ARG A 43 -10.49 -1.65 -17.77
CA ARG A 43 -9.46 -1.02 -18.61
C ARG A 43 -8.34 -1.99 -19.00
N VAL A 44 -7.89 -2.83 -18.06
CA VAL A 44 -6.87 -3.85 -18.34
C VAL A 44 -7.40 -4.91 -19.31
N THR A 45 -8.64 -5.38 -19.12
CA THR A 45 -9.23 -6.43 -19.98
C THR A 45 -9.39 -5.95 -21.41
N HIS A 46 -9.97 -4.77 -21.60
CA HIS A 46 -10.14 -4.16 -22.92
C HIS A 46 -8.80 -3.98 -23.65
N GLU A 47 -7.76 -3.50 -22.95
CA GLU A 47 -6.47 -3.27 -23.58
C GLU A 47 -5.72 -4.59 -23.90
N LEU A 48 -5.87 -5.61 -23.06
CA LEU A 48 -5.34 -6.95 -23.35
C LEU A 48 -5.98 -7.56 -24.61
N GLU A 49 -7.28 -7.35 -24.83
CA GLU A 49 -7.95 -7.78 -26.06
C GLU A 49 -7.40 -7.06 -27.29
N LEU A 50 -7.15 -5.75 -27.20
CA LEU A 50 -6.56 -4.97 -28.29
C LEU A 50 -5.13 -5.44 -28.62
N TRP A 51 -4.30 -5.76 -27.63
CA TRP A 51 -2.92 -6.18 -27.88
C TRP A 51 -2.77 -7.61 -28.40
N LYS A 52 -3.76 -8.49 -28.16
CA LYS A 52 -3.82 -9.82 -28.80
C LYS A 52 -3.83 -9.72 -30.34
N GLY A 53 -4.19 -8.56 -30.90
CA GLY A 53 -4.22 -8.28 -32.34
C GLY A 53 -2.87 -8.19 -33.07
N GLY A 54 -1.73 -8.42 -32.40
CA GLY A 54 -0.44 -8.63 -33.08
C GLY A 54 0.47 -7.41 -33.19
N PHE A 55 0.98 -6.92 -32.06
CA PHE A 55 2.05 -5.91 -32.01
C PHE A 55 3.41 -6.54 -31.72
N SER A 56 4.50 -5.85 -32.11
CA SER A 56 5.86 -6.20 -31.69
C SER A 56 5.96 -6.22 -30.15
N PRO A 57 6.67 -7.20 -29.54
CA PRO A 57 6.79 -7.31 -28.08
C PRO A 57 7.31 -6.04 -27.39
N GLU A 58 8.22 -5.30 -28.03
CA GLU A 58 8.81 -4.08 -27.49
C GLU A 58 7.78 -2.94 -27.40
N VAL A 59 7.08 -2.68 -28.50
CA VAL A 59 5.98 -1.69 -28.57
C VAL A 59 4.88 -2.05 -27.58
N THR A 60 4.63 -3.36 -27.42
CA THR A 60 3.63 -3.85 -26.46
C THR A 60 4.04 -3.56 -25.03
N ASN A 61 5.31 -3.78 -24.66
CA ASN A 61 5.80 -3.56 -23.29
C ASN A 61 5.76 -2.10 -22.87
N GLN A 62 6.15 -1.18 -23.77
CA GLN A 62 6.03 0.25 -23.52
C GLN A 62 4.56 0.66 -23.31
N LYS A 63 3.66 0.22 -24.21
CA LYS A 63 2.22 0.45 -24.08
C LYS A 63 1.64 -0.13 -22.79
N LYS A 64 2.12 -1.29 -22.33
CA LYS A 64 1.73 -1.85 -21.03
C LYS A 64 2.05 -0.91 -19.89
N ASN A 65 3.28 -0.38 -19.87
CA ASN A 65 3.71 0.53 -18.81
C ASN A 65 2.94 1.86 -18.85
N GLU A 66 2.69 2.40 -20.04
CA GLU A 66 1.87 3.60 -20.21
C GLU A 66 0.43 3.38 -19.75
N LEU A 67 -0.19 2.24 -20.10
CA LEU A 67 -1.54 1.90 -19.64
C LEU A 67 -1.63 1.90 -18.11
N TRP A 68 -0.65 1.29 -17.42
CA TRP A 68 -0.66 1.25 -15.96
C TRP A 68 -0.57 2.64 -15.31
N LYS A 69 0.16 3.57 -15.93
CA LYS A 69 0.19 4.98 -15.50
C LYS A 69 -1.18 5.61 -15.63
N VAL A 70 -1.79 5.50 -16.82
CA VAL A 70 -3.13 6.05 -17.10
C VAL A 70 -4.17 5.49 -16.13
N ILE A 71 -4.21 4.18 -15.92
CA ILE A 71 -5.14 3.55 -14.96
C ILE A 71 -4.89 4.09 -13.54
N THR A 72 -3.63 4.28 -13.15
CA THR A 72 -3.29 4.80 -11.82
C THR A 72 -3.77 6.24 -11.65
N GLU A 73 -3.60 7.08 -12.68
CA GLU A 73 -4.09 8.45 -12.70
C GLU A 73 -5.62 8.50 -12.62
N GLU A 74 -6.33 7.68 -13.39
CA GLU A 74 -7.79 7.59 -13.36
C GLU A 74 -8.31 7.09 -12.00
N VAL A 75 -7.68 6.04 -11.43
CA VAL A 75 -8.01 5.55 -10.08
C VAL A 75 -7.78 6.63 -9.03
N ASN A 76 -6.67 7.35 -9.11
CA ASN A 76 -6.36 8.44 -8.19
C ASN A 76 -7.32 9.63 -8.36
N ALA A 77 -7.84 9.87 -9.56
CA ALA A 77 -8.82 10.92 -9.82
C ALA A 77 -10.22 10.58 -9.25
N LEU A 78 -10.58 9.29 -9.20
CA LEU A 78 -11.83 8.82 -8.59
C LEU A 78 -11.73 8.64 -7.08
N GLY A 79 -10.53 8.30 -6.61
CA GLY A 79 -10.25 7.90 -5.25
C GLY A 79 -10.02 9.05 -4.29
N VAL A 80 -10.27 8.78 -3.00
CA VAL A 80 -9.90 9.70 -1.90
C VAL A 80 -8.41 9.54 -1.54
N CYS A 81 -7.77 8.45 -1.97
CA CYS A 81 -6.40 8.10 -1.60
C CYS A 81 -5.52 7.94 -2.84
N MET A 82 -4.37 8.62 -2.84
CA MET A 82 -3.35 8.41 -3.88
C MET A 82 -2.72 7.02 -3.76
N ARG A 83 -2.67 6.32 -4.88
CA ARG A 83 -2.09 4.99 -5.06
C ARG A 83 -0.95 5.03 -6.07
N SER A 84 0.06 4.21 -5.81
CA SER A 84 1.12 3.96 -6.79
C SER A 84 0.68 2.92 -7.82
N GLU A 85 1.33 2.91 -8.98
CA GLU A 85 1.13 1.87 -10.00
C GLU A 85 1.31 0.46 -9.42
N THR A 86 2.25 0.28 -8.49
CA THR A 86 2.50 -1.02 -7.84
C THR A 86 1.32 -1.50 -7.01
N GLU A 87 0.65 -0.60 -6.29
CA GLU A 87 -0.55 -0.91 -5.51
C GLU A 87 -1.72 -1.26 -6.43
N VAL A 88 -1.91 -0.51 -7.52
CA VAL A 88 -2.95 -0.74 -8.52
C VAL A 88 -2.76 -2.09 -9.22
N ARG A 89 -1.52 -2.39 -9.65
CA ARG A 89 -1.15 -3.69 -10.24
C ARG A 89 -1.35 -4.83 -9.25
N SER A 90 -0.97 -4.64 -7.98
CA SER A 90 -1.17 -5.65 -6.95
C SER A 90 -2.65 -5.90 -6.68
N LYS A 91 -3.47 -4.84 -6.67
CA LYS A 91 -4.92 -4.96 -6.52
C LYS A 91 -5.51 -5.78 -7.66
N TYR A 92 -5.16 -5.49 -8.92
CA TYR A 92 -5.63 -6.28 -10.07
C TYR A 92 -5.24 -7.77 -9.97
N ARG A 93 -4.02 -8.10 -9.56
CA ARG A 93 -3.57 -9.50 -9.41
C ARG A 93 -4.28 -10.26 -8.29
N ASN A 94 -4.82 -9.54 -7.31
CA ASN A 94 -5.52 -10.07 -6.15
C ASN A 94 -7.06 -9.96 -6.27
N MET A 95 -7.57 -9.51 -7.43
CA MET A 95 -8.99 -9.60 -7.76
C MET A 95 -9.28 -11.00 -8.32
#